data_AF-A0A5M8BJL9-F1
#
_entry.id   AF-A0A5M8BJL9-F1
#
_cell.length_a   1.000
_cell.length_b   1.000
_cell.length_c   1.000
_cell.angle_alpha   90.00
_cell.angle_beta   90.00
_cell.angle_gamma   90.00
#
_symmetry.space_group_name_H-M   'P 1'
#
loop_
_entity.id
_entity.type
_entity.pdbx_description
1 polymer ?
#
loop_
_entity_poly.entity_id
_entity_poly.type
_entity_poly.pdbx_seq_one_letter_code
_entity_poly.pdbx_strand_id
1 'polypeptide(L)'
;MDTSEHANAAPGAPQTALDAAFARVRFVLVETSHPGNVGSVARAIKTMGFGARPGTLVLVSPREPAVREHPEAVALASGADDVLRAARVVDDLETALAGASYTVAMTARQREFGPPRLLPREATARARGHLLAAAAGFGSASTAEATLERTQGSTQGSTQGSTQEPTAEFSPEAADVAFVFGNERFGLPNEAVDRCSVVTHIPANPAYASLNLAQAVQLIAYEMRLALLQDRAAPPSDIGYAGQAATAEQIEAMFAHLQQGLEAIGFLDPAHPKKLMPRLRRLFARSGLEQEEVNLLRGIAKQMTLAGRGPRSGERSDDRGGVGSDHRSGDSMET
;
A
#
# COMPACT_ATOMS: atom_id res chain seq x y z
N MET A 1 -37.67 -23.46 -17.33
CA MET A 1 -37.27 -22.38 -18.25
C MET A 1 -37.15 -21.12 -17.43
N ASP A 2 -35.97 -20.85 -16.90
CA ASP A 2 -35.36 -19.53 -17.00
C ASP A 2 -33.87 -19.69 -16.69
N THR A 3 -33.04 -19.45 -17.69
CA THR A 3 -31.58 -19.52 -17.65
C THR A 3 -31.09 -18.10 -17.73
N SER A 4 -30.79 -17.48 -16.58
CA SER A 4 -30.11 -16.19 -16.55
C SER A 4 -28.59 -16.41 -16.53
N GLU A 5 -28.05 -16.36 -17.75
CA GLU A 5 -26.65 -16.10 -18.08
C GLU A 5 -26.00 -15.13 -17.09
N HIS A 6 -25.11 -15.65 -16.24
CA HIS A 6 -24.08 -14.84 -15.61
C HIS A 6 -23.04 -14.53 -16.68
N ALA A 7 -23.01 -13.25 -17.08
CA ALA A 7 -22.06 -12.72 -18.04
C ALA A 7 -20.62 -13.12 -17.66
N ASN A 8 -19.98 -13.79 -18.61
CA ASN A 8 -18.59 -14.24 -18.58
C ASN A 8 -17.65 -13.02 -18.50
N ALA A 9 -17.17 -12.70 -17.30
CA ALA A 9 -16.08 -11.76 -17.10
C ALA A 9 -14.76 -12.43 -17.53
N ALA A 10 -14.05 -11.83 -18.48
CA ALA A 10 -12.77 -12.33 -18.98
C ALA A 10 -11.72 -12.53 -17.84
N PRO A 11 -10.87 -13.57 -17.88
CA PRO A 11 -10.06 -13.96 -16.72
C PRO A 11 -8.73 -13.20 -16.58
N GLY A 12 -8.47 -12.66 -15.39
CA GLY A 12 -7.23 -12.90 -14.63
C GLY A 12 -5.92 -12.14 -14.92
N ALA A 13 -5.71 -11.54 -16.10
CA ALA A 13 -4.37 -11.06 -16.52
C ALA A 13 -3.58 -10.15 -15.53
N PRO A 14 -4.16 -9.11 -14.89
CA PRO A 14 -3.39 -8.21 -14.02
C PRO A 14 -3.02 -8.85 -12.67
N GLN A 15 -3.83 -9.79 -12.16
CA GLN A 15 -3.52 -10.48 -10.91
C GLN A 15 -2.37 -11.47 -11.12
N THR A 16 -2.37 -12.21 -12.24
CA THR A 16 -1.31 -13.17 -12.57
C THR A 16 0.06 -12.50 -12.78
N ALA A 17 0.11 -11.33 -13.42
CA ALA A 17 1.36 -10.58 -13.60
C ALA A 17 1.92 -10.05 -12.27
N LEU A 18 1.04 -9.60 -11.37
CA LEU A 18 1.42 -9.14 -10.04
C LEU A 18 1.94 -10.30 -9.18
N ASP A 19 1.24 -11.43 -9.18
CA ASP A 19 1.66 -12.64 -8.47
C ASP A 19 3.03 -13.12 -8.96
N ALA A 20 3.27 -13.05 -10.28
CA ALA A 20 4.58 -13.33 -10.87
C ALA A 20 5.67 -12.34 -10.41
N ALA A 21 5.34 -11.05 -10.25
CA ALA A 21 6.29 -10.07 -9.72
C ALA A 21 6.63 -10.33 -8.25
N PHE A 22 5.64 -10.65 -7.41
CA PHE A 22 5.87 -11.05 -6.01
C PHE A 22 6.74 -12.31 -5.90
N ALA A 23 6.55 -13.29 -6.79
CA ALA A 23 7.30 -14.55 -6.79
C ALA A 23 8.79 -14.40 -7.17
N ARG A 24 9.19 -13.24 -7.71
CA ARG A 24 10.55 -12.96 -8.23
C ARG A 24 11.38 -12.04 -7.33
N VAL A 25 10.88 -11.76 -6.13
CA VAL A 25 11.59 -11.01 -5.09
C VAL A 25 12.20 -12.00 -4.11
N ARG A 26 13.51 -11.89 -3.88
CA ARG A 26 14.27 -12.69 -2.93
C ARG A 26 14.73 -11.86 -1.73
N PHE A 27 14.68 -12.48 -0.56
CA PHE A 27 15.23 -11.97 0.69
C PHE A 27 16.36 -12.90 1.12
N VAL A 28 17.59 -12.39 1.09
CA VAL A 28 18.81 -13.14 1.35
C VAL A 28 19.34 -12.74 2.72
N LEU A 29 19.43 -13.69 3.65
CA LEU A 29 19.98 -13.47 4.98
C LEU A 29 21.36 -14.11 5.08
N VAL A 30 22.37 -13.31 5.40
CA VAL A 30 23.77 -13.73 5.46
C VAL A 30 24.19 -13.96 6.91
N GLU A 31 24.66 -15.18 7.19
CA GLU A 31 25.20 -15.61 8.48
C GLU A 31 24.31 -15.29 9.69
N THR A 32 22.99 -15.55 9.60
CA THR A 32 22.06 -15.28 10.71
C THR A 32 22.46 -16.03 11.98
N SER A 33 22.46 -15.33 13.11
CA SER A 33 22.90 -15.89 14.40
C SER A 33 21.76 -16.53 15.18
N HIS A 34 20.58 -15.92 15.16
CA HIS A 34 19.48 -16.32 16.03
C HIS A 34 18.34 -16.95 15.20
N PRO A 35 18.02 -18.24 15.41
CA PRO A 35 16.93 -18.92 14.70
C PRO A 35 15.59 -18.17 14.76
N GLY A 36 15.27 -17.58 15.92
CA GLY A 36 14.07 -16.78 16.09
C GLY A 36 13.93 -15.60 15.12
N ASN A 37 15.05 -14.96 14.74
CA ASN A 37 15.02 -13.90 13.73
C ASN A 37 14.65 -14.44 12.35
N VAL A 38 15.09 -15.64 11.99
CA VAL A 38 14.75 -16.28 10.72
C VAL A 38 13.25 -16.58 10.66
N GLY A 39 12.68 -17.10 11.74
CA GLY A 39 11.23 -17.28 11.89
C GLY A 39 10.46 -15.96 11.74
N SER A 40 10.88 -14.93 12.47
CA SER A 40 10.27 -13.59 12.40
C SER A 40 10.37 -12.96 11.01
N VAL A 41 11.47 -13.20 10.28
CA VAL A 41 11.65 -12.79 8.89
C VAL A 41 10.67 -13.52 7.97
N ALA A 42 10.51 -14.83 8.10
CA ALA A 42 9.54 -15.60 7.31
C ALA A 42 8.12 -15.03 7.49
N ARG A 43 7.75 -14.68 8.73
CA ARG A 43 6.49 -14.01 9.04
C ARG A 43 6.37 -12.64 8.36
N ALA A 44 7.40 -11.82 8.43
CA ALA A 44 7.41 -10.48 7.83
C ALA A 44 7.22 -10.54 6.31
N ILE A 45 7.95 -11.44 5.65
CA ILE A 45 7.85 -11.71 4.20
C ILE A 45 6.44 -12.14 3.82
N LYS A 46 5.88 -13.13 4.52
CA LYS A 46 4.52 -13.65 4.26
C LYS A 46 3.44 -12.60 4.46
N THR A 47 3.55 -11.81 5.53
CA THR A 47 2.60 -10.72 5.84
C THR A 47 2.52 -9.70 4.70
N MET A 48 3.62 -9.49 3.98
CA MET A 48 3.69 -8.56 2.84
C MET A 48 3.31 -9.20 1.50
N GLY A 49 2.91 -10.47 1.47
CA GLY A 49 2.46 -11.19 0.26
C GLY A 49 3.58 -11.88 -0.52
N PHE A 50 4.79 -11.97 0.04
CA PHE A 50 5.89 -12.75 -0.55
C PHE A 50 5.91 -14.17 0.04
N GLY A 51 6.61 -15.09 -0.61
CA GLY A 51 6.85 -16.43 -0.06
C GLY A 51 6.05 -17.55 -0.70
N ALA A 52 5.26 -17.26 -1.74
CA ALA A 52 4.52 -18.28 -2.49
C ALA A 52 5.43 -19.23 -3.31
N ARG A 53 6.63 -18.75 -3.71
CA ARG A 53 7.62 -19.55 -4.45
C ARG A 53 8.75 -20.01 -3.51
N PRO A 54 9.19 -21.28 -3.58
CA PRO A 54 10.42 -21.73 -2.93
C PRO A 54 11.61 -20.85 -3.31
N GLY A 55 12.50 -20.61 -2.34
CA GLY A 55 13.66 -19.74 -2.56
C GLY A 55 13.36 -18.23 -2.52
N THR A 56 12.14 -17.82 -2.16
CA THR A 56 11.86 -16.42 -1.78
C THR A 56 12.73 -15.99 -0.59
N LEU A 57 12.88 -16.87 0.40
CA LEU A 57 13.81 -16.71 1.52
C LEU A 57 15.04 -17.56 1.26
N VAL A 58 16.23 -16.96 1.27
CA VAL A 58 17.52 -17.63 1.10
C VAL A 58 18.40 -17.36 2.31
N LEU A 59 18.98 -18.40 2.88
CA LEU A 59 19.85 -18.35 4.05
C LEU A 59 21.26 -18.73 3.60
N VAL A 60 22.20 -17.78 3.67
CA VAL A 60 23.61 -17.99 3.35
C VAL A 60 24.34 -18.31 4.64
N SER A 61 24.85 -19.53 4.74
CA SER A 61 25.66 -20.01 5.87
C SER A 61 25.06 -19.66 7.26
N PRO A 62 23.78 -19.98 7.53
CA PRO A 62 23.19 -19.69 8.84
C PRO A 62 23.99 -20.40 9.95
N ARG A 63 24.15 -19.75 11.12
CA ARG A 63 24.92 -20.32 12.24
C ARG A 63 24.30 -21.62 12.76
N GLU A 64 23.00 -21.78 12.59
CA GLU A 64 22.25 -23.00 12.85
C GLU A 64 21.84 -23.65 11.51
N PRO A 65 22.50 -24.73 11.06
CA PRO A 65 22.17 -25.39 9.79
C PRO A 65 20.73 -25.93 9.74
N ALA A 66 20.18 -26.39 10.87
CA ALA A 66 18.83 -26.91 10.97
C ALA A 66 17.77 -25.83 11.28
N VAL A 67 18.07 -24.56 11.00
CA VAL A 67 17.22 -23.40 11.37
C VAL A 67 15.77 -23.50 10.86
N ARG A 68 15.53 -24.20 9.75
CA ARG A 68 14.18 -24.40 9.18
C ARG A 68 13.25 -25.21 10.10
N GLU A 69 13.82 -26.05 10.95
CA GLU A 69 13.12 -26.94 11.88
C GLU A 69 13.35 -26.53 13.34
N HIS A 70 14.19 -25.51 13.58
CA HIS A 70 14.53 -25.08 14.92
C HIS A 70 13.28 -24.58 15.67
N PRO A 71 13.00 -25.07 16.90
CA PRO A 71 11.75 -24.77 17.61
C PRO A 71 11.45 -23.27 17.75
N GLU A 72 12.48 -22.46 18.01
CA GLU A 72 12.34 -21.00 18.11
C GLU A 72 11.98 -20.34 16.76
N ALA A 73 12.56 -20.81 15.65
CA ALA A 73 12.27 -20.28 14.32
C ALA A 73 10.82 -20.63 13.93
N VAL A 74 10.41 -21.88 14.17
CA VAL A 74 9.04 -22.34 13.94
C VAL A 74 8.05 -21.53 14.79
N ALA A 75 8.33 -21.37 16.08
CA ALA A 75 7.46 -20.61 16.98
C ALA A 75 7.28 -19.14 16.53
N LEU A 76 8.35 -18.48 16.10
CA LEU A 76 8.30 -17.07 15.67
C LEU A 76 7.82 -16.87 14.23
N ALA A 77 7.85 -17.91 13.39
CA ALA A 77 7.24 -17.89 12.07
C ALA A 77 5.71 -17.75 12.14
N SER A 78 5.06 -18.31 13.17
CA SER A 78 3.66 -18.06 13.54
C SER A 78 2.71 -18.01 12.32
N GLY A 79 2.57 -19.15 11.62
CA GLY A 79 1.73 -19.27 10.42
C GLY A 79 2.47 -19.01 9.10
N ALA A 80 3.77 -18.69 9.15
CA ALA A 80 4.66 -18.62 7.99
C ALA A 80 5.62 -19.82 7.88
N ASP A 81 5.22 -20.97 8.41
CA ASP A 81 5.97 -22.23 8.42
C ASP A 81 6.29 -22.76 7.01
N ASP A 82 5.40 -22.48 6.07
CA ASP A 82 5.60 -22.75 4.64
C ASP A 82 6.78 -21.96 4.06
N VAL A 83 6.88 -20.67 4.35
CA VAL A 83 8.01 -19.82 3.91
C VAL A 83 9.31 -20.26 4.59
N LEU A 84 9.27 -20.57 5.89
CA LEU A 84 10.44 -21.04 6.63
C LEU A 84 10.94 -22.39 6.09
N ARG A 85 10.05 -23.37 5.88
CA ARG A 85 10.41 -24.70 5.38
C ARG A 85 10.90 -24.67 3.94
N ALA A 86 10.31 -23.81 3.11
CA ALA A 86 10.71 -23.60 1.71
C ALA A 86 11.93 -22.68 1.56
N ALA A 87 12.51 -22.18 2.66
CA ALA A 87 13.72 -21.40 2.62
C ALA A 87 14.87 -22.23 2.05
N ARG A 88 15.62 -21.64 1.11
CA ARG A 88 16.79 -22.28 0.52
C ARG A 88 18.02 -21.96 1.36
N VAL A 89 18.74 -22.98 1.81
CA VAL A 89 20.03 -22.82 2.52
C VAL A 89 21.15 -23.04 1.51
N VAL A 90 22.13 -22.13 1.47
CA VAL A 90 23.30 -22.19 0.57
C VAL A 90 24.56 -21.80 1.33
N ASP A 91 25.72 -22.19 0.79
CA ASP A 91 27.00 -21.99 1.45
C ASP A 91 27.63 -20.63 1.18
N ASP A 92 27.20 -19.93 0.12
CA ASP A 92 27.82 -18.69 -0.32
C ASP A 92 26.83 -17.70 -0.95
N LEU A 93 27.23 -16.43 -1.00
CA LEU A 93 26.40 -15.35 -1.51
C LEU A 93 26.24 -15.39 -3.03
N GLU A 94 27.21 -15.91 -3.77
CA GLU A 94 27.14 -15.98 -5.23
C GLU A 94 26.01 -16.91 -5.68
N THR A 95 25.91 -18.08 -5.05
CA THR A 95 24.82 -19.02 -5.22
C THR A 95 23.47 -18.40 -4.83
N ALA A 96 23.41 -17.58 -3.77
CA ALA A 96 22.18 -16.91 -3.36
C ALA A 96 21.72 -15.82 -4.35
N LEU A 97 22.66 -15.16 -5.02
CA LEU A 97 22.39 -14.05 -5.95
C LEU A 97 22.28 -14.49 -7.41
N ALA A 98 22.57 -15.75 -7.74
CA ALA A 98 22.44 -16.29 -9.08
C ALA A 98 21.07 -15.96 -9.71
N GLY A 99 21.06 -15.45 -10.94
CA GLY A 99 19.86 -15.03 -11.67
C GLY A 99 19.22 -13.70 -11.23
N ALA A 100 19.74 -13.04 -10.19
CA ALA A 100 19.26 -11.71 -9.80
C ALA A 100 19.86 -10.63 -10.71
N SER A 101 19.00 -9.87 -11.37
CA SER A 101 19.37 -8.74 -12.24
C SER A 101 19.58 -7.44 -11.47
N TYR A 102 19.10 -7.38 -10.23
CA TYR A 102 19.21 -6.23 -9.37
C TYR A 102 19.35 -6.68 -7.92
N THR A 103 20.43 -6.25 -7.28
CA THR A 103 20.80 -6.69 -5.93
C THR A 103 20.98 -5.48 -5.02
N VAL A 104 20.38 -5.54 -3.83
CA VAL A 104 20.31 -4.43 -2.89
C VAL A 104 20.87 -4.86 -1.54
N ALA A 105 22.01 -4.30 -1.15
CA ALA A 105 22.57 -4.54 0.19
C ALA A 105 21.94 -3.62 1.24
N MET A 106 21.44 -4.18 2.33
CA MET A 106 21.01 -3.43 3.51
C MET A 106 22.20 -3.14 4.45
N THR A 107 22.52 -1.86 4.66
CA THR A 107 23.59 -1.45 5.58
C THR A 107 23.30 -0.11 6.24
N ALA A 108 23.59 -0.01 7.53
CA ALA A 108 23.57 1.27 8.26
C ALA A 108 24.90 2.05 8.12
N ARG A 109 25.97 1.41 7.65
CA ARG A 109 27.31 2.01 7.59
C ARG A 109 27.41 2.97 6.41
N GLN A 110 27.83 4.20 6.67
CA GLN A 110 28.26 5.12 5.61
C GLN A 110 29.60 4.64 5.05
N ARG A 111 29.75 4.73 3.74
CA ARG A 111 30.99 4.39 3.04
C ARG A 111 31.42 5.52 2.15
N GLU A 112 32.72 5.68 2.04
CA GLU A 112 33.38 6.61 1.12
C GLU A 112 33.41 6.06 -0.32
N PHE A 113 33.56 4.73 -0.45
CA PHE A 113 33.57 4.02 -1.72
C PHE A 113 32.59 2.84 -1.70
N GLY A 114 31.92 2.58 -2.82
CA GLY A 114 31.01 1.45 -2.98
C GLY A 114 29.83 1.75 -3.92
N PRO A 115 28.87 0.83 -4.01
CA PRO A 115 27.67 1.01 -4.83
C PRO A 115 26.87 2.25 -4.42
N PRO A 116 26.10 2.86 -5.35
CA PRO A 116 25.33 4.05 -5.05
C PRO A 116 24.30 3.78 -3.93
N ARG A 117 24.11 4.79 -3.08
CA ARG A 117 23.22 4.72 -1.92
C ARG A 117 21.83 5.26 -2.28
N LEU A 118 20.81 4.44 -2.05
CA LEU A 118 19.41 4.78 -2.23
C LEU A 118 18.65 4.73 -0.90
N LEU A 119 17.52 5.43 -0.84
CA LEU A 119 16.52 5.21 0.20
C LEU A 119 15.70 3.94 -0.11
N PRO A 120 15.07 3.30 0.90
CA PRO A 120 14.25 2.10 0.70
C PRO A 120 13.23 2.26 -0.42
N ARG A 121 12.49 3.37 -0.43
CA ARG A 121 11.49 3.69 -1.46
C ARG A 121 12.04 3.79 -2.87
N GLU A 122 13.23 4.36 -3.03
CA GLU A 122 13.89 4.48 -4.34
C GLU A 122 14.43 3.13 -4.80
N ALA A 123 15.04 2.37 -3.89
CA ALA A 123 15.55 1.04 -4.18
C ALA A 123 14.43 0.08 -4.62
N THR A 124 13.27 0.11 -3.95
CA THR A 124 12.12 -0.73 -4.31
C THR A 124 11.41 -0.26 -5.59
N ALA A 125 11.37 1.05 -5.86
CA ALA A 125 10.89 1.56 -7.14
C ALA A 125 11.75 1.08 -8.32
N ARG A 126 13.08 1.10 -8.18
CA ARG A 126 13.99 0.53 -9.20
C ARG A 126 13.82 -0.99 -9.32
N ALA A 127 13.72 -1.70 -8.20
CA ALA A 127 13.42 -3.13 -8.19
C ALA A 127 12.15 -3.47 -9.00
N ARG A 128 11.06 -2.71 -8.82
CA ARG A 128 9.86 -2.88 -9.66
C ARG A 128 10.18 -2.69 -11.14
N GLY A 129 10.94 -1.65 -11.50
CA GLY A 129 11.37 -1.41 -12.88
C GLY A 129 12.05 -2.64 -13.50
N HIS A 130 12.96 -3.29 -12.78
CA HIS A 130 13.62 -4.52 -13.23
C HIS A 130 12.63 -5.69 -13.41
N LEU A 131 11.70 -5.87 -12.47
CA LEU A 131 10.69 -6.93 -12.54
C LEU A 131 9.75 -6.76 -13.76
N LEU A 132 9.33 -5.52 -14.02
CA LEU A 132 8.45 -5.17 -15.15
C LEU A 132 9.18 -5.24 -16.50
N ALA A 133 10.41 -4.76 -16.59
CA ALA A 133 11.21 -4.82 -17.83
C ALA A 133 11.43 -6.28 -18.26
N ALA A 134 11.72 -7.15 -17.30
CA ALA A 134 11.84 -8.57 -17.56
C ALA A 134 10.52 -9.19 -18.04
N ALA A 135 9.37 -8.80 -17.49
CA ALA A 135 8.06 -9.28 -17.96
C ALA A 135 7.75 -8.84 -19.40
N ALA A 136 8.20 -7.65 -19.83
CA ALA A 136 8.02 -7.14 -21.19
C ALA A 136 8.88 -7.89 -22.23
N GLY A 137 10.05 -8.41 -21.85
CA GLY A 137 10.90 -9.22 -22.74
C GLY A 137 10.27 -10.54 -23.17
N PHE A 138 9.38 -11.13 -22.34
CA PHE A 138 8.68 -12.38 -22.64
C PHE A 138 7.56 -12.23 -23.69
N GLY A 139 7.08 -11.01 -23.97
CA GLY A 139 5.97 -10.77 -24.91
C GLY A 139 6.34 -10.85 -26.39
N SER A 140 7.64 -10.82 -26.75
CA SER A 140 8.09 -10.76 -28.15
C SER A 140 8.76 -12.04 -28.67
N ALA A 141 9.20 -12.95 -27.80
CA ALA A 141 9.97 -14.14 -28.20
C ALA A 141 9.11 -15.39 -28.46
N SER A 142 7.87 -15.45 -27.95
CA SER A 142 7.06 -16.68 -27.97
C SER A 142 6.43 -17.06 -29.32
N THR A 143 6.59 -16.28 -30.39
CA THR A 143 5.98 -16.59 -31.71
C THR A 143 6.97 -17.07 -32.78
N ALA A 144 8.28 -17.05 -32.54
CA ALA A 144 9.26 -17.32 -33.59
C ALA A 144 9.87 -18.74 -33.59
N GLU A 145 9.86 -19.48 -32.48
CA GLU A 145 10.66 -20.73 -32.36
C GLU A 145 9.86 -22.04 -32.45
N ALA A 146 8.54 -22.00 -32.59
CA ALA A 146 7.70 -23.21 -32.56
C ALA A 146 7.62 -24.03 -33.87
N THR A 147 8.46 -23.77 -34.90
CA THR A 147 8.32 -24.45 -36.21
C THR A 147 9.52 -25.31 -36.65
N LEU A 148 10.63 -25.37 -35.93
CA LEU A 148 11.85 -26.02 -36.45
C LEU A 148 12.45 -27.10 -35.55
N GLU A 149 11.65 -27.89 -34.85
CA GLU A 149 12.17 -29.11 -34.20
C GLU A 149 11.07 -30.18 -34.10
N ARG A 150 10.73 -30.78 -35.24
CA ARG A 150 9.89 -31.98 -35.27
C ARG A 150 10.34 -32.93 -36.38
N THR A 151 11.58 -33.40 -36.33
CA THR A 151 11.93 -34.66 -36.98
C THR A 151 13.19 -35.25 -36.34
N GLN A 152 13.12 -36.55 -36.04
CA GLN A 152 14.18 -37.45 -35.54
C GLN A 152 14.42 -37.39 -34.02
N GLY A 153 14.39 -38.47 -33.24
CA GLY A 153 14.23 -39.88 -33.52
C GLY A 153 14.27 -40.65 -32.19
N SER A 154 13.46 -41.70 -32.10
CA SER A 154 13.37 -42.65 -30.99
C SER A 154 14.61 -43.55 -30.86
N THR A 155 15.09 -43.87 -29.65
CA THR A 155 15.47 -45.23 -29.21
C THR A 155 15.52 -45.30 -27.66
N GLN A 156 15.01 -46.40 -27.11
CA GLN A 156 14.84 -46.73 -25.70
C GLN A 156 16.16 -47.05 -24.95
N GLY A 157 16.17 -46.81 -23.63
CA GLY A 157 17.15 -47.33 -22.68
C GLY A 157 16.64 -47.21 -21.23
N SER A 158 16.66 -48.31 -20.50
CA SER A 158 15.96 -48.63 -19.25
C SER A 158 16.59 -48.12 -17.95
N THR A 159 15.72 -47.67 -17.03
CA THR A 159 15.69 -47.89 -15.56
C THR A 159 16.96 -47.72 -14.72
N GLN A 160 16.98 -46.68 -13.87
CA GLN A 160 17.20 -46.80 -12.43
C GLN A 160 16.77 -45.50 -11.72
N GLY A 161 15.82 -45.64 -10.78
CA GLY A 161 15.27 -44.54 -10.02
C GLY A 161 16.16 -44.17 -8.84
N SER A 162 16.63 -42.93 -8.84
CA SER A 162 16.97 -42.19 -7.64
C SER A 162 15.89 -41.12 -7.46
N THR A 163 15.23 -41.12 -6.30
CA THR A 163 14.25 -40.11 -5.91
C THR A 163 14.96 -38.76 -5.79
N GLN A 164 15.00 -38.04 -6.90
CA GLN A 164 15.56 -36.71 -6.99
C GLN A 164 14.51 -35.76 -6.41
N GLU A 165 14.79 -35.22 -5.22
CA GLU A 165 14.00 -34.12 -4.66
C GLU A 165 13.90 -33.00 -5.69
N PRO A 166 12.75 -32.31 -5.80
CA PRO A 166 12.55 -31.30 -6.83
C PRO A 166 13.46 -30.10 -6.54
N THR A 167 14.65 -30.09 -7.14
CA THR A 167 15.48 -28.90 -7.27
C THR A 167 14.71 -27.93 -8.16
N ALA A 168 13.95 -27.03 -7.53
CA ALA A 168 13.38 -25.87 -8.19
C ALA A 168 14.52 -24.94 -8.61
N GLU A 169 15.23 -25.32 -9.67
CA GLU A 169 16.22 -24.49 -10.33
C GLU A 169 15.55 -23.18 -10.72
N PHE A 170 16.19 -22.07 -10.36
CA PHE A 170 15.77 -20.75 -10.82
C PHE A 170 15.93 -20.76 -12.33
N SER A 171 14.84 -20.54 -13.09
CA SER A 171 14.98 -20.39 -14.53
C SER A 171 15.86 -19.15 -14.78
N PRO A 172 17.02 -19.30 -15.42
CA PRO A 172 17.95 -18.20 -15.66
C PRO A 172 17.39 -17.10 -16.57
N GLU A 173 16.21 -17.33 -17.17
CA GLU A 173 15.59 -16.46 -18.18
C GLU A 173 14.75 -15.32 -17.57
N ALA A 174 14.38 -15.38 -16.29
CA ALA A 174 13.59 -14.34 -15.63
C ALA A 174 14.43 -13.57 -14.60
N ALA A 175 14.77 -12.33 -14.91
CA ALA A 175 15.59 -11.43 -14.09
C ALA A 175 15.00 -11.15 -12.69
N ASP A 176 15.51 -11.79 -11.65
CA ASP A 176 15.00 -11.60 -10.28
C ASP A 176 15.56 -10.35 -9.60
N VAL A 177 14.97 -9.98 -8.46
CA VAL A 177 15.51 -8.98 -7.53
C VAL A 177 15.88 -9.64 -6.21
N ALA A 178 17.03 -9.29 -5.63
CA ALA A 178 17.44 -9.77 -4.31
C ALA A 178 17.75 -8.63 -3.34
N PHE A 179 17.15 -8.67 -2.15
CA PHE A 179 17.50 -7.82 -1.01
C PHE A 179 18.34 -8.62 -0.02
N VAL A 180 19.55 -8.12 0.28
CA VAL A 180 20.56 -8.82 1.08
C VAL A 180 20.67 -8.17 2.45
N PHE A 181 20.57 -8.99 3.50
CA PHE A 181 20.62 -8.57 4.90
C PHE A 181 21.73 -9.34 5.61
N GLY A 182 22.47 -8.63 6.47
CA GLY A 182 23.62 -9.20 7.15
C GLY A 182 23.31 -9.75 8.54
N ASN A 183 24.38 -10.23 9.17
CA ASN A 183 24.38 -10.68 10.55
C ASN A 183 23.91 -9.57 11.51
N GLU A 184 23.21 -9.96 12.58
CA GLU A 184 22.58 -9.02 13.52
C GLU A 184 23.56 -8.14 14.28
N ARG A 185 24.80 -8.61 14.48
CA ARG A 185 25.84 -7.87 15.21
C ARG A 185 26.80 -7.16 14.28
N PHE A 186 27.23 -7.84 13.23
CA PHE A 186 28.32 -7.35 12.39
C PHE A 186 27.84 -6.68 11.10
N GLY A 187 26.59 -6.91 10.70
CA GLY A 187 26.04 -6.49 9.41
C GLY A 187 26.58 -7.36 8.27
N LEU A 188 26.60 -6.79 7.06
CA LEU A 188 27.16 -7.45 5.87
C LEU A 188 28.69 -7.29 5.83
N PRO A 189 29.45 -8.33 5.44
CA PRO A 189 30.86 -8.18 5.13
C PRO A 189 31.03 -7.27 3.90
N ASN A 190 32.20 -6.64 3.75
CA ASN A 190 32.44 -5.70 2.65
C ASN A 190 32.25 -6.35 1.28
N GLU A 191 32.80 -7.55 1.09
CA GLU A 191 32.67 -8.34 -0.13
C GLU A 191 31.21 -8.61 -0.53
N ALA A 192 30.31 -8.80 0.45
CA ALA A 192 28.89 -9.01 0.18
C ALA A 192 28.21 -7.74 -0.35
N VAL A 193 28.64 -6.58 0.15
CA VAL A 193 28.08 -5.32 -0.31
C VAL A 193 28.64 -4.91 -1.67
N ASP A 194 29.93 -5.16 -1.91
CA ASP A 194 30.58 -4.83 -3.19
C ASP A 194 30.01 -5.65 -4.36
N ARG A 195 29.43 -6.82 -4.06
CA ARG A 195 28.67 -7.65 -5.02
C ARG A 195 27.25 -7.14 -5.30
N CYS A 196 26.75 -6.17 -4.53
CA CYS A 196 25.40 -5.62 -4.73
C CYS A 196 25.41 -4.43 -5.69
N SER A 197 24.37 -4.32 -6.53
CA SER A 197 24.24 -3.22 -7.48
C SER A 197 24.04 -1.86 -6.80
N VAL A 198 23.38 -1.86 -5.64
CA VAL A 198 23.12 -0.67 -4.83
C VAL A 198 23.19 -1.00 -3.35
N VAL A 199 23.36 0.05 -2.53
CA VAL A 199 23.17 -0.05 -1.08
C VAL A 199 21.93 0.74 -0.66
N THR A 200 21.22 0.21 0.33
CA THR A 200 20.11 0.91 0.98
C THR A 200 20.35 0.96 2.48
N HIS A 201 19.85 2.03 3.09
CA HIS A 201 19.81 2.19 4.54
C HIS A 201 18.41 2.62 4.93
N ILE A 202 17.90 2.15 6.06
CA ILE A 202 16.64 2.62 6.62
C ILE A 202 16.96 3.88 7.44
N PRO A 203 16.40 5.06 7.09
CA PRO A 203 16.52 6.24 7.93
C PRO A 203 15.92 5.94 9.31
N ALA A 204 16.76 6.02 10.33
CA ALA A 204 16.40 5.76 11.72
C ALA A 204 16.90 6.91 12.60
N ASN A 205 16.62 6.83 13.91
CA ASN A 205 17.16 7.79 14.87
C ASN A 205 18.71 7.76 14.81
N PRO A 206 19.40 8.88 14.51
CA PRO A 206 20.86 8.91 14.47
C PRO A 206 21.53 8.50 15.78
N ALA A 207 20.85 8.68 16.91
CA ALA A 207 21.37 8.26 18.23
C ALA A 207 21.27 6.74 18.45
N TYR A 208 20.41 6.04 17.71
CA TYR A 208 20.22 4.59 17.82
C TYR A 208 19.63 4.03 16.51
N ALA A 209 20.49 3.76 15.54
CA ALA A 209 20.12 3.30 14.21
C ALA A 209 20.18 1.77 14.03
N SER A 210 20.21 1.02 15.14
CA SER A 210 20.28 -0.45 15.12
C SER A 210 18.87 -1.04 15.09
N LEU A 211 18.43 -1.51 13.92
CA LEU A 211 17.19 -2.24 13.77
C LEU A 211 17.44 -3.74 13.93
N ASN A 212 16.49 -4.45 14.55
CA ASN A 212 16.49 -5.91 14.49
C ASN A 212 16.34 -6.38 13.04
N LEU A 213 16.94 -7.52 12.70
CA LEU A 213 16.92 -8.10 11.35
C LEU A 213 15.49 -8.22 10.78
N ALA A 214 14.56 -8.77 11.54
CA ALA A 214 13.17 -8.93 11.10
C ALA A 214 12.46 -7.58 10.90
N GLN A 215 12.79 -6.56 11.70
CA GLN A 215 12.26 -5.21 11.52
C GLN A 215 12.78 -4.56 10.23
N ALA A 216 14.08 -4.72 9.94
CA ALA A 216 14.66 -4.22 8.69
C ALA A 216 14.05 -4.91 7.46
N VAL A 217 13.89 -6.24 7.52
CA VAL A 217 13.20 -7.00 6.46
C VAL A 217 11.75 -6.56 6.33
N GLN A 218 11.03 -6.37 7.43
CA GLN A 218 9.64 -5.92 7.42
C GLN A 218 9.46 -4.59 6.70
N LEU A 219 10.33 -3.61 6.93
CA LEU A 219 10.27 -2.30 6.28
C LEU A 219 10.59 -2.38 4.78
N ILE A 220 11.57 -3.20 4.38
CA ILE A 220 11.87 -3.42 2.97
C ILE A 220 10.76 -4.18 2.26
N ALA A 221 10.23 -5.25 2.86
CA ALA A 221 9.13 -6.00 2.30
C ALA A 221 7.88 -5.12 2.17
N TYR A 222 7.62 -4.24 3.14
CA TYR A 222 6.54 -3.26 3.06
C TYR A 222 6.73 -2.26 1.91
N GLU A 223 7.88 -1.61 1.79
CA GLU A 223 8.17 -0.68 0.69
C GLU A 223 8.15 -1.39 -0.68
N MET A 224 8.57 -2.66 -0.75
CA MET A 224 8.49 -3.45 -1.99
C MET A 224 7.03 -3.78 -2.34
N ARG A 225 6.22 -4.17 -1.35
CA ARG A 225 4.78 -4.37 -1.56
C ARG A 225 4.11 -3.10 -2.05
N LEU A 226 4.37 -1.95 -1.42
CA LEU A 226 3.84 -0.67 -1.87
C LEU A 226 4.27 -0.37 -3.30
N ALA A 227 5.55 -0.56 -3.63
CA ALA A 227 6.06 -0.36 -4.98
C ALA A 227 5.30 -1.21 -6.01
N LEU A 228 5.09 -2.51 -5.74
CA LEU A 228 4.35 -3.43 -6.62
C LEU A 228 2.86 -3.09 -6.74
N LEU A 229 2.27 -2.48 -5.70
CA LEU A 229 0.87 -2.09 -5.68
C LEU A 229 0.60 -0.67 -6.21
N GLN A 230 1.62 0.11 -6.60
CA GLN A 230 1.44 1.52 -6.99
C GLN A 230 0.42 1.74 -8.12
N ASP A 231 0.25 0.76 -9.01
CA ASP A 231 -0.70 0.86 -10.14
C ASP A 231 -2.10 0.32 -9.80
N ARG A 232 -2.34 -0.14 -8.56
CA ARG A 232 -3.68 -0.43 -8.08
C ARG A 232 -4.31 0.82 -7.50
N ALA A 233 -5.52 1.15 -7.97
CA ALA A 233 -6.42 1.98 -7.20
C ALA A 233 -6.48 1.40 -5.77
N ALA A 234 -6.32 2.25 -4.75
CA ALA A 234 -6.48 1.82 -3.36
C ALA A 234 -7.78 1.01 -3.28
N PRO A 235 -7.79 -0.16 -2.58
CA PRO A 235 -9.05 -0.86 -2.37
C PRO A 235 -10.04 0.17 -1.82
N PRO A 236 -11.27 0.26 -2.36
CA PRO A 236 -12.25 1.17 -1.83
C PRO A 236 -12.29 0.94 -0.32
N SER A 237 -12.16 2.01 0.46
CA SER A 237 -12.28 1.89 1.90
C SER A 237 -13.68 1.35 2.17
N ASP A 238 -13.81 0.08 2.54
CA ASP A 238 -15.08 -0.59 2.90
C ASP A 238 -15.74 0.02 4.15
N ILE A 239 -15.25 1.17 4.63
CA ILE A 239 -15.80 1.94 5.72
C ILE A 239 -16.13 3.34 5.18
N GLY A 240 -17.40 3.52 4.81
CA GLY A 240 -17.94 4.71 4.16
C GLY A 240 -18.84 4.30 3.01
N TYR A 241 -20.05 4.86 2.93
CA TYR A 241 -20.86 4.76 1.73
C TYR A 241 -20.03 5.40 0.59
N ALA A 242 -19.70 4.65 -0.46
CA ALA A 242 -18.94 5.14 -1.61
C ALA A 242 -19.93 5.42 -2.74
N GLY A 243 -20.67 6.51 -2.61
CA GLY A 243 -21.64 6.96 -3.59
C GLY A 243 -21.00 7.53 -4.85
N GLN A 244 -21.80 7.78 -5.88
CA GLN A 244 -21.32 8.44 -7.09
C GLN A 244 -20.92 9.89 -6.78
N ALA A 245 -19.70 10.28 -7.14
CA ALA A 245 -19.21 11.64 -6.95
C ALA A 245 -20.15 12.65 -7.62
N ALA A 246 -20.49 13.73 -6.91
CA ALA A 246 -21.34 14.77 -7.47
C ALA A 246 -20.59 15.54 -8.57
N THR A 247 -21.29 15.88 -9.65
CA THR A 247 -20.73 16.73 -10.71
C THR A 247 -20.55 18.16 -10.21
N ALA A 248 -19.63 18.91 -10.82
CA ALA A 248 -19.44 20.33 -10.50
C ALA A 248 -20.75 21.12 -10.64
N GLU A 249 -21.59 20.79 -11.64
CA GLU A 249 -22.90 21.39 -11.83
C GLU A 249 -23.86 21.11 -10.67
N GLN A 250 -23.88 19.88 -10.15
CA GLN A 250 -24.69 19.50 -9.00
C GLN A 250 -24.27 20.23 -7.73
N ILE A 251 -22.96 20.37 -7.52
CA ILE A 251 -22.37 21.10 -6.38
C ILE A 251 -22.70 22.60 -6.46
N GLU A 252 -22.57 23.20 -7.65
CA GLU A 252 -22.91 24.61 -7.87
C GLU A 252 -24.41 24.88 -7.66
N ALA A 253 -25.28 23.99 -8.17
CA ALA A 253 -26.72 24.06 -7.92
C ALA A 253 -27.08 23.91 -6.43
N MET A 254 -26.34 23.07 -5.70
CA MET A 254 -26.47 22.96 -4.25
C MET A 254 -26.10 24.25 -3.54
N PHE A 255 -24.97 24.89 -3.87
CA PHE A 255 -24.61 26.17 -3.27
C PHE A 255 -25.62 27.27 -3.55
N ALA A 256 -26.19 27.31 -4.75
CA ALA A 256 -27.25 28.26 -5.09
C ALA A 256 -28.50 28.06 -4.21
N HIS A 257 -28.95 26.81 -4.04
CA HIS A 257 -30.06 26.50 -3.14
C HIS A 257 -29.73 26.84 -1.68
N LEU A 258 -28.52 26.49 -1.22
CA LEU A 258 -28.08 26.75 0.15
C LEU A 258 -28.11 28.25 0.45
N GLN A 259 -27.62 29.07 -0.48
CA GLN A 259 -27.64 30.52 -0.36
C GLN A 259 -29.08 31.05 -0.22
N GLN A 260 -29.98 30.65 -1.13
CA GLN A 260 -31.39 31.03 -1.07
C GLN A 260 -32.05 30.63 0.26
N GLY A 261 -31.75 29.42 0.75
CA GLY A 261 -32.25 28.94 2.04
C GLY A 261 -31.75 29.77 3.21
N LEU A 262 -30.45 30.09 3.25
CA LEU A 262 -29.84 30.91 4.31
C LEU A 262 -30.39 32.34 4.31
N GLU A 263 -30.66 32.92 3.14
CA GLU A 263 -31.28 34.24 2.99
C GLU A 263 -32.73 34.21 3.49
N ALA A 264 -33.50 33.18 3.13
CA ALA A 264 -34.91 33.06 3.51
C ALA A 264 -35.14 32.97 5.02
N ILE A 265 -34.23 32.33 5.76
CA ILE A 265 -34.30 32.25 7.23
C ILE A 265 -33.62 33.42 7.95
N GLY A 266 -33.08 34.39 7.21
CA GLY A 266 -32.39 35.56 7.76
C GLY A 266 -30.99 35.29 8.33
N PHE A 267 -30.40 34.12 8.08
CA PHE A 267 -29.03 33.81 8.51
C PHE A 267 -27.99 34.52 7.64
N LEU A 268 -28.28 34.66 6.34
CA LEU A 268 -27.48 35.43 5.40
C LEU A 268 -28.21 36.72 5.03
N ASP A 269 -27.64 37.86 5.38
CA ASP A 269 -28.08 39.17 4.88
C ASP A 269 -27.45 39.42 3.49
N PRO A 270 -28.23 39.54 2.41
CA PRO A 270 -27.71 39.85 1.08
C PRO A 270 -26.99 41.20 1.02
N ALA A 271 -27.37 42.17 1.85
CA ALA A 271 -26.73 43.47 1.93
C ALA A 271 -25.37 43.41 2.65
N HIS A 272 -25.19 42.45 3.58
CA HIS A 272 -23.96 42.28 4.35
C HIS A 272 -23.53 40.81 4.48
N PRO A 273 -23.13 40.15 3.38
CA PRO A 273 -22.96 38.69 3.33
C PRO A 273 -21.71 38.14 4.05
N LYS A 274 -20.84 39.00 4.60
CA LYS A 274 -19.64 38.66 5.40
C LYS A 274 -18.77 37.50 4.86
N LYS A 275 -18.68 37.35 3.53
CA LYS A 275 -17.96 36.25 2.84
C LYS A 275 -18.38 34.83 3.28
N LEU A 276 -19.62 34.66 3.74
CA LEU A 276 -20.13 33.37 4.22
C LEU A 276 -20.08 32.29 3.13
N MET A 277 -20.60 32.58 1.93
CA MET A 277 -20.63 31.62 0.82
C MET A 277 -19.23 31.15 0.37
N PRO A 278 -18.22 32.02 0.22
CA PRO A 278 -16.83 31.58 0.02
C PRO A 278 -16.28 30.66 1.12
N ARG A 279 -16.63 30.90 2.39
CA ARG A 279 -16.21 30.05 3.52
C ARG A 279 -16.88 28.68 3.48
N LEU A 280 -18.17 28.62 3.16
CA LEU A 280 -18.91 27.37 2.97
C LEU A 280 -18.36 26.58 1.77
N ARG A 281 -18.08 27.25 0.64
CA ARG A 281 -17.42 26.63 -0.51
C ARG A 281 -16.08 26.00 -0.12
N ARG A 282 -15.25 26.74 0.62
CA ARG A 282 -13.97 26.22 1.12
C ARG A 282 -14.13 25.05 2.10
N LEU A 283 -15.19 25.05 2.90
CA LEU A 283 -15.50 23.96 3.85
C LEU A 283 -15.81 22.66 3.09
N PHE A 284 -16.71 22.71 2.11
CA PHE A 284 -17.15 21.53 1.36
C PHE A 284 -16.18 21.10 0.25
N ALA A 285 -15.30 21.98 -0.24
CA ALA A 285 -14.31 21.63 -1.27
C ALA A 285 -13.31 20.54 -0.82
N ARG A 286 -13.18 20.29 0.49
CA ARG A 286 -12.25 19.29 1.03
C ARG A 286 -12.84 17.89 1.16
N SER A 287 -14.17 17.76 1.13
CA SER A 287 -14.86 16.51 1.45
C SER A 287 -15.16 15.62 0.25
N GLY A 288 -15.03 16.13 -0.99
CA GLY A 288 -15.31 15.34 -2.19
C GLY A 288 -16.75 14.84 -2.25
N LEU A 289 -17.71 15.77 -2.25
CA LEU A 289 -19.15 15.48 -2.07
C LEU A 289 -19.72 14.45 -3.06
N GLU A 290 -20.56 13.58 -2.54
CA GLU A 290 -21.33 12.60 -3.29
C GLU A 290 -22.68 13.14 -3.75
N GLN A 291 -23.26 12.52 -4.79
CA GLN A 291 -24.55 12.94 -5.34
C GLN A 291 -25.68 12.87 -4.29
N GLU A 292 -25.68 11.84 -3.44
CA GLU A 292 -26.68 11.70 -2.37
C GLU A 292 -26.52 12.79 -1.30
N GLU A 293 -25.29 13.13 -0.91
CA GLU A 293 -25.00 14.20 0.04
C GLU A 293 -25.41 15.57 -0.51
N VAL A 294 -25.12 15.83 -1.79
CA VAL A 294 -25.59 17.04 -2.48
C VAL A 294 -27.11 17.10 -2.50
N ASN A 295 -27.78 15.98 -2.79
CA ASN A 295 -29.25 15.92 -2.78
C ASN A 295 -29.83 16.17 -1.38
N LEU A 296 -29.21 15.62 -0.34
CA LEU A 296 -29.58 15.86 1.06
C LEU A 296 -29.42 17.33 1.43
N LEU A 297 -28.29 17.95 1.10
CA LEU A 297 -28.03 19.38 1.34
C LEU A 297 -28.99 20.28 0.57
N ARG A 298 -29.33 19.93 -0.68
CA ARG A 298 -30.38 20.61 -1.45
C ARG A 298 -31.76 20.45 -0.81
N GLY A 299 -32.06 19.29 -0.25
CA GLY A 299 -33.28 19.02 0.52
C GLY A 299 -33.39 19.93 1.75
N ILE A 300 -32.32 20.04 2.54
CA ILE A 300 -32.23 20.94 3.70
C ILE A 300 -32.45 22.39 3.26
N ALA A 301 -31.75 22.84 2.23
CA ALA A 301 -31.88 24.19 1.71
C ALA A 301 -33.30 24.52 1.25
N LYS A 302 -33.99 23.56 0.62
CA LYS A 302 -35.41 23.70 0.23
C LYS A 302 -36.31 23.89 1.46
N GLN A 303 -36.08 23.13 2.54
CA GLN A 303 -36.86 23.29 3.79
C GLN A 303 -36.63 24.66 4.43
N MET A 304 -35.38 25.17 4.42
CA MET A 304 -35.08 26.52 4.91
C MET A 304 -35.89 27.59 4.14
N THR A 305 -35.93 27.49 2.81
CA THR A 305 -36.73 28.41 1.98
C THR A 305 -38.23 28.33 2.27
N LEU A 306 -38.76 27.13 2.52
CA LEU A 306 -40.18 26.95 2.88
C LEU A 306 -40.49 27.54 4.26
N ALA A 307 -39.63 27.30 5.25
CA ALA A 307 -39.80 27.82 6.61
C ALA A 307 -39.75 29.35 6.65
N GLY A 308 -38.86 29.97 5.87
CA GLY A 308 -38.76 31.43 5.74
C GLY A 308 -39.96 32.11 5.07
N ARG A 309 -40.85 31.34 4.42
CA ARG A 309 -42.09 31.85 3.77
C ARG A 309 -43.34 31.73 4.65
N GLY A 310 -43.25 31.11 5.82
CA GLY A 310 -44.36 31.05 6.78
C GLY A 310 -44.74 32.44 7.31
N PRO A 311 -46.00 32.66 7.75
CA PRO A 311 -46.43 33.96 8.24
C PRO A 311 -45.55 34.38 9.42
N ARG A 312 -44.95 35.57 9.33
CA ARG A 312 -44.17 36.17 10.42
C ARG A 312 -45.09 36.30 11.63
N SER A 313 -45.02 35.35 12.55
CA SER A 313 -45.68 35.45 13.85
C SER A 313 -45.00 36.56 14.64
N GLY A 314 -45.52 37.78 14.55
CA GLY A 314 -45.03 38.90 15.33
C GLY A 314 -45.29 40.31 14.78
N GLU A 315 -46.52 40.66 14.40
CA GLU A 315 -46.99 42.04 14.56
C GLU A 315 -48.05 42.05 15.68
N ARG A 316 -47.69 42.72 16.78
CA ARG A 316 -48.44 42.82 18.03
C ARG A 316 -49.70 43.64 17.84
N SER A 317 -50.86 43.07 18.14
CA SER A 317 -52.05 43.81 18.55
C SER A 317 -52.00 44.00 20.07
N ASP A 318 -51.26 45.00 20.54
CA ASP A 318 -51.46 45.58 21.87
C ASP A 318 -52.49 46.70 21.73
N ASP A 319 -53.76 46.37 21.89
CA ASP A 319 -54.81 47.34 22.20
C ASP A 319 -55.82 46.70 23.17
N ARG A 320 -55.56 46.88 24.47
CA ARG A 320 -56.58 47.00 25.53
C ARG A 320 -56.07 47.86 26.70
N GLY A 321 -56.42 49.14 26.62
CA GLY A 321 -56.92 50.07 27.66
C GLY A 321 -56.53 49.98 29.15
N GLY A 322 -56.08 51.14 29.67
CA GLY A 322 -56.31 51.68 31.02
C GLY A 322 -55.36 51.21 32.13
N VAL A 323 -54.85 52.00 33.08
CA VAL A 323 -55.30 53.25 33.72
C VAL A 323 -54.12 53.84 34.51
N GLY A 324 -54.04 55.17 34.63
CA GLY A 324 -53.63 55.81 35.90
C GLY A 324 -52.20 56.31 36.06
N SER A 325 -52.07 57.64 36.11
CA SER A 325 -51.08 58.45 36.86
C SER A 325 -50.57 57.78 38.15
N ASP A 326 -49.35 57.98 38.66
CA ASP A 326 -48.86 59.27 39.16
C ASP A 326 -47.40 59.18 39.66
N HIS A 327 -46.71 60.33 39.66
CA HIS A 327 -45.54 60.76 40.45
C HIS A 327 -44.67 59.74 41.23
N ARG A 328 -43.35 59.75 40.95
CA ARG A 328 -42.34 60.33 41.89
C ARG A 328 -40.91 60.42 41.31
N SER A 329 -40.37 61.59 41.60
CA SER A 329 -39.04 62.18 41.46
C SER A 329 -37.83 61.40 42.02
N GLY A 330 -36.63 61.78 41.54
CA GLY A 330 -35.33 61.62 42.20
C GLY A 330 -34.37 60.76 41.37
N ASP A 331 -33.51 61.30 40.50
CA ASP A 331 -32.28 62.09 40.74
C ASP A 331 -31.09 61.29 41.30
N SER A 332 -29.90 61.64 40.80
CA SER A 332 -28.52 61.20 41.15
C SER A 332 -28.08 59.84 40.55
N MET A 333 -27.23 59.77 39.52
CA MET A 333 -25.81 60.21 39.43
C MET A 333 -24.94 59.48 40.45
N GLU A 334 -24.19 58.46 40.02
CA GLU A 334 -22.72 58.41 40.12
C GLU A 334 -22.13 57.07 39.65
N THR A 335 -21.03 57.21 38.90
CA THR A 335 -19.95 56.27 38.53
C THR A 335 -20.24 55.03 37.69
#